data_AF-A0A2N2E790-F1
#
_entry.id   AF-A0A2N2E790-F1
#
_cell.length_a   1.000
_cell.length_b   1.000
_cell.length_c   1.000
_cell.angle_alpha   90.00
_cell.angle_beta   90.00
_cell.angle_gamma   90.00
#
_symmetry.space_group_name_H-M   'P 1'
#
loop_
_entity.id
_entity.type
_entity.pdbx_description
1 polymer ?
#
loop_
_entity_poly.entity_id
_entity_poly.type
_entity_poly.pdbx_seq_one_letter_code
_entity_poly.pdbx_strand_id
1 'polypeptide(L)'
;MPLIPILAWILQAIPECMATASLSMSLSTRNLPWDRIWKIGLSQAVTTYLVRLLDFTPGVHVIVLAATLGVFCIHFGKVEMKRALVFSAITMAILVLGEFFSVYTLTKIGLFNINQMDENIINRIIFGYPHTILLFLIAIMIQKKQINLSFIIKKEM
;
A
#
# COMPACT_ATOMS: atom_id res chain seq x y z
N MET A 1 -16.23 6.13 -10.49
CA MET A 1 -14.84 6.60 -10.71
C MET A 1 -14.40 6.11 -12.10
N PRO A 2 -13.79 6.92 -12.98
CA PRO A 2 -13.43 6.45 -14.33
C PRO A 2 -12.40 5.32 -14.27
N LEU A 3 -12.40 4.45 -15.29
CA LEU A 3 -11.40 3.38 -15.45
C LEU A 3 -9.99 3.98 -15.30
N ILE A 4 -9.13 3.34 -14.51
CA ILE A 4 -7.74 3.78 -14.43
C ILE A 4 -7.12 3.58 -15.81
N PRO A 5 -6.52 4.62 -16.42
CA PRO A 5 -5.71 4.44 -17.61
C PRO A 5 -4.61 3.42 -17.33
N ILE A 6 -4.36 2.52 -18.28
CA ILE A 6 -3.35 1.45 -18.14
C ILE A 6 -2.00 2.03 -17.72
N LEU A 7 -1.66 3.23 -18.21
CA LEU A 7 -0.45 3.96 -17.85
C LEU A 7 -0.37 4.28 -16.35
N ALA A 8 -1.45 4.78 -15.75
CA ALA A 8 -1.48 5.06 -14.31
C ALA A 8 -1.52 3.77 -13.49
N TRP A 9 -2.15 2.71 -14.00
CA TRP A 9 -2.09 1.41 -13.32
C TRP A 9 -0.65 0.88 -13.24
N ILE A 10 0.12 0.97 -14.34
CA ILE A 10 1.52 0.52 -14.37
C ILE A 10 2.43 1.41 -13.52
N LEU A 11 2.33 2.73 -13.68
CA LEU A 11 3.30 3.67 -13.08
C LEU A 11 2.97 4.08 -11.64
N GLN A 12 1.72 3.93 -11.21
CA GLN A 12 1.28 4.30 -9.86
C GLN A 12 0.81 3.09 -9.07
N ALA A 13 -0.18 2.35 -9.57
CA ALA A 13 -0.81 1.29 -8.78
C ALA A 13 0.14 0.12 -8.49
N ILE A 14 0.97 -0.29 -9.45
CA ILE A 14 1.98 -1.35 -9.22
C ILE A 14 3.00 -0.92 -8.16
N PRO A 15 3.69 0.23 -8.26
CA PRO A 15 4.61 0.69 -7.21
C PRO A 15 3.96 0.82 -5.83
N GLU A 16 2.74 1.34 -5.75
CA GLU A 16 1.98 1.47 -4.51
C GLU A 16 1.67 0.10 -3.87
N CYS A 17 1.24 -0.87 -4.69
CA CYS A 17 1.00 -2.24 -4.24
C CYS A 17 2.30 -2.95 -3.81
N MET A 18 3.42 -2.66 -4.46
CA MET A 18 4.73 -3.15 -4.01
C MET A 18 5.16 -2.52 -2.68
N ALA A 19 4.87 -1.23 -2.48
CA ALA A 19 5.18 -0.54 -1.23
C ALA A 19 4.37 -1.11 -0.06
N THR A 20 3.07 -1.34 -0.25
CA THR A 20 2.21 -1.97 0.76
C THR A 20 2.62 -3.42 1.03
N ALA A 21 2.95 -4.20 0.00
CA ALA A 21 3.51 -5.54 0.17
C ALA A 21 4.82 -5.53 0.99
N SER A 22 5.71 -4.58 0.70
CA SER A 22 6.97 -4.42 1.42
C SER A 22 6.76 -4.07 2.89
N LEU A 23 5.83 -3.16 3.18
CA LEU A 23 5.51 -2.76 4.55
C LEU A 23 4.84 -3.89 5.34
N SER A 24 3.85 -4.57 4.76
CA SER A 24 3.18 -5.69 5.43
C SER A 24 4.17 -6.83 5.71
N MET A 25 5.07 -7.12 4.77
CA MET A 25 6.12 -8.13 4.94
C MET A 25 7.19 -7.72 5.96
N SER A 26 7.60 -6.45 6.02
CA SER A 26 8.60 -5.98 7.00
C SER A 26 8.05 -6.04 8.42
N LEU A 27 6.78 -5.66 8.62
CA LEU A 27 6.05 -5.80 9.88
C LEU A 27 5.94 -7.28 10.30
N SER A 28 5.71 -8.17 9.33
CA SER A 28 5.47 -9.58 9.57
C SER A 28 6.75 -10.42 9.78
N THR A 29 7.81 -10.15 9.02
CA THR A 29 8.91 -11.12 8.82
C THR A 29 10.32 -10.62 9.09
N ARG A 30 10.54 -9.38 9.56
CA ARG A 30 11.88 -8.75 9.80
C ARG A 30 12.84 -8.69 8.60
N ASN A 31 12.60 -9.46 7.54
CA ASN A 31 13.34 -9.46 6.28
C ASN A 31 12.42 -9.03 5.13
N LEU A 32 13.01 -8.47 4.07
CA LEU A 32 12.31 -8.15 2.82
C LEU A 32 12.66 -9.20 1.75
N PRO A 33 11.91 -10.32 1.65
CA PRO A 33 12.08 -11.27 0.56
C PRO A 33 11.51 -10.68 -0.73
N TRP A 34 12.34 -9.96 -1.49
CA TRP A 34 11.96 -9.25 -2.71
C TRP A 34 11.29 -10.17 -3.76
N ASP A 35 11.69 -11.43 -3.81
CA ASP A 35 11.09 -12.48 -4.65
C ASP A 35 9.60 -12.71 -4.35
N ARG A 36 9.22 -12.59 -3.07
CA ARG A 36 7.82 -12.73 -2.61
C ARG A 36 7.07 -11.41 -2.71
N ILE A 37 7.73 -10.31 -2.38
CA ILE A 37 7.15 -8.96 -2.44
C ILE A 37 6.66 -8.66 -3.86
N TRP A 38 7.44 -9.02 -4.89
CA TRP A 38 7.02 -8.84 -6.28
C TRP A 38 5.71 -9.59 -6.59
N LYS A 39 5.60 -10.86 -6.15
CA LYS A 39 4.38 -11.67 -6.37
C LYS A 39 3.17 -11.09 -5.65
N ILE A 40 3.35 -10.66 -4.39
CA ILE A 40 2.29 -10.07 -3.58
C ILE A 40 1.85 -8.73 -4.20
N GLY A 41 2.79 -7.84 -4.49
CA GLY A 41 2.52 -6.51 -5.05
C GLY A 41 1.83 -6.58 -6.41
N LEU A 42 2.30 -7.46 -7.30
CA LEU A 42 1.67 -7.64 -8.61
C LEU A 42 0.27 -8.22 -8.50
N SER A 43 0.07 -9.24 -7.65
CA SER A 43 -1.26 -9.83 -7.41
C SER A 43 -2.21 -8.78 -6.83
N GLN A 44 -1.73 -7.96 -5.90
CA GLN A 44 -2.52 -6.88 -5.30
C GLN A 44 -2.86 -5.77 -6.29
N ALA A 45 -1.96 -5.43 -7.22
CA ALA A 45 -2.23 -4.46 -8.28
C ALA A 45 -3.34 -4.95 -9.22
N VAL A 46 -3.32 -6.23 -9.59
CA VAL A 46 -4.40 -6.86 -10.36
C VAL A 46 -5.71 -6.83 -9.58
N THR A 47 -5.71 -7.23 -8.31
CA THR A 47 -6.91 -7.15 -7.45
C THR A 47 -7.45 -5.72 -7.38
N THR A 48 -6.57 -4.73 -7.24
CA THR A 48 -6.98 -3.31 -7.17
C THR A 48 -7.67 -2.85 -8.45
N TYR A 49 -7.18 -3.30 -9.61
CA TYR A 49 -7.85 -3.04 -10.87
C TYR A 49 -9.24 -3.69 -10.93
N LEU A 50 -9.34 -4.98 -10.58
CA LEU A 50 -10.60 -5.72 -10.60
C LEU A 50 -11.64 -5.14 -9.61
N VAL A 51 -11.23 -4.82 -8.39
CA VAL A 51 -12.11 -4.24 -7.36
C VAL A 51 -12.64 -2.88 -7.79
N ARG A 52 -11.85 -2.08 -8.52
CA ARG A 52 -12.28 -0.79 -9.05
C ARG A 52 -13.26 -0.89 -10.23
N LEU A 53 -13.38 -2.06 -10.87
CA LEU A 53 -14.42 -2.32 -11.87
C LEU A 53 -15.80 -2.59 -11.23
N LEU A 54 -15.85 -2.98 -9.96
CA LEU A 54 -17.07 -3.43 -9.29
C LEU A 54 -17.92 -2.29 -8.66
N ASP A 55 -17.63 -1.04 -9.00
CA ASP A 55 -18.30 0.20 -8.51
C ASP A 55 -18.73 0.15 -7.03
N PHE A 56 -17.84 -0.33 -6.18
CA PHE A 56 -18.08 -0.40 -4.74
C PHE A 56 -18.17 1.00 -4.11
N THR A 57 -18.97 1.12 -3.05
CA THR A 57 -19.03 2.30 -2.19
C THR A 57 -17.63 2.74 -1.73
N PRO A 58 -17.35 4.05 -1.63
CA PRO A 58 -16.09 4.56 -1.10
C PRO A 58 -15.74 3.90 0.24
N GLY A 59 -14.50 3.42 0.39
CA GLY A 59 -14.00 2.74 1.60
C GLY A 59 -14.17 1.21 1.61
N VAL A 60 -15.19 0.64 0.97
CA VAL A 60 -15.37 -0.83 0.92
C VAL A 60 -14.19 -1.50 0.22
N HIS A 61 -13.73 -0.90 -0.86
CA HIS A 61 -12.55 -1.38 -1.59
C HIS A 61 -11.29 -1.42 -0.71
N VAL A 62 -11.13 -0.52 0.27
CA VAL A 62 -9.97 -0.52 1.19
C VAL A 62 -9.99 -1.76 2.07
N ILE A 63 -11.17 -2.14 2.59
CA ILE A 63 -11.34 -3.35 3.41
C ILE A 63 -11.05 -4.61 2.59
N VAL A 64 -11.59 -4.67 1.36
CA VAL A 64 -11.32 -5.79 0.44
C VAL A 64 -9.82 -5.89 0.16
N LEU A 65 -9.16 -4.77 -0.15
CA LEU A 65 -7.72 -4.74 -0.42
C LEU A 65 -6.89 -5.12 0.81
N ALA A 66 -7.31 -4.74 2.02
CA ALA A 66 -6.65 -5.19 3.26
C ALA A 66 -6.73 -6.72 3.41
N ALA A 67 -7.91 -7.29 3.15
CA ALA A 67 -8.14 -8.72 3.24
C ALA A 67 -7.32 -9.49 2.20
N THR A 68 -7.32 -9.05 0.93
CA THR A 68 -6.55 -9.72 -0.13
C THR A 68 -5.05 -9.60 0.08
N LEU A 69 -4.57 -8.46 0.57
CA LEU A 69 -3.16 -8.30 0.95
C LEU A 69 -2.77 -9.32 2.02
N GLY A 70 -3.62 -9.50 3.04
CA GLY A 70 -3.41 -10.52 4.08
C GLY A 70 -3.36 -11.93 3.50
N VAL A 71 -4.30 -12.29 2.64
CA VAL A 71 -4.31 -13.61 1.96
C VAL A 71 -3.04 -13.83 1.13
N PHE A 72 -2.57 -12.82 0.41
CA PHE A 72 -1.33 -12.91 -0.37
C PHE A 72 -0.08 -13.01 0.52
N CYS A 73 -0.04 -12.32 1.65
CA CYS A 73 1.01 -12.48 2.65
C CYS A 73 1.03 -13.88 3.27
N ILE A 74 -0.13 -14.51 3.49
CA ILE A 74 -0.22 -15.90 3.95
C ILE A 74 0.32 -16.84 2.87
N HIS A 75 -0.21 -16.74 1.65
CA HIS A 75 0.07 -17.70 0.59
C HIS A 75 1.48 -17.56 0.01
N PHE A 76 1.86 -16.35 -0.42
CA PHE A 76 3.17 -16.10 -1.03
C PHE A 76 4.23 -15.76 0.02
N GLY A 77 3.87 -14.98 1.04
CA GLY A 77 4.77 -14.54 2.10
C GLY A 77 5.10 -15.63 3.12
N LYS A 78 4.26 -16.67 3.23
CA LYS A 78 4.30 -17.71 4.28
C LYS A 78 4.19 -17.11 5.69
N VAL A 79 3.42 -16.04 5.82
CA VAL A 79 3.16 -15.36 7.10
C VAL A 79 2.03 -16.07 7.84
N GLU A 80 2.16 -16.20 9.16
CA GLU A 80 1.10 -16.69 10.04
C GLU A 80 -0.19 -15.90 9.85
N MET A 81 -1.34 -16.57 9.73
CA MET A 81 -2.64 -15.97 9.39
C MET A 81 -2.99 -14.75 10.26
N LYS A 82 -2.88 -14.87 11.59
CA LYS A 82 -3.20 -13.77 12.51
C LYS A 82 -2.33 -12.55 12.25
N ARG A 83 -1.02 -12.75 12.09
CA ARG A 83 -0.07 -11.66 11.78
C ARG A 83 -0.36 -11.03 10.43
N ALA A 84 -0.57 -11.84 9.40
CA ALA A 84 -0.81 -11.37 8.04
C ALA A 84 -2.04 -10.47 7.95
N LEU A 85 -3.15 -10.85 8.58
CA LEU A 85 -4.38 -10.05 8.59
C LEU A 85 -4.22 -8.75 9.37
N VAL A 86 -3.65 -8.81 10.58
CA VAL A 86 -3.42 -7.62 11.41
C VAL A 86 -2.46 -6.63 10.73
N PHE A 87 -1.32 -7.11 10.22
CA PHE A 87 -0.34 -6.22 9.59
C PHE A 87 -0.80 -5.68 8.24
N SER A 88 -1.63 -6.41 7.50
CA SER A 88 -2.23 -5.89 6.27
C SER A 88 -3.25 -4.80 6.57
N ALA A 89 -4.07 -4.95 7.62
CA ALA A 89 -4.97 -3.89 8.06
C ALA A 89 -4.21 -2.63 8.52
N ILE A 90 -3.14 -2.80 9.32
CA ILE A 90 -2.27 -1.69 9.73
C ILE A 90 -1.62 -1.02 8.51
N THR A 91 -1.12 -1.80 7.55
CA THR A 91 -0.52 -1.30 6.32
C THR A 91 -1.50 -0.45 5.52
N MET A 92 -2.75 -0.90 5.37
CA MET A 92 -3.78 -0.13 4.66
C MET A 92 -4.17 1.14 5.41
N ALA A 93 -4.20 1.12 6.75
CA ALA A 93 -4.42 2.32 7.53
C ALA A 93 -3.27 3.34 7.33
N ILE A 94 -2.01 2.87 7.31
CA ILE A 94 -0.85 3.73 7.03
C ILE A 94 -0.90 4.29 5.60
N LEU A 95 -1.31 3.49 4.61
CA LEU A 95 -1.50 3.95 3.24
C LEU A 95 -2.51 5.10 3.18
N VAL A 96 -3.71 4.92 3.74
CA VAL A 96 -4.77 5.94 3.73
C VAL A 96 -4.32 7.22 4.45
N LEU A 97 -3.66 7.10 5.60
CA LEU A 97 -3.11 8.26 6.31
C LEU A 97 -2.00 8.94 5.50
N GLY A 98 -1.13 8.16 4.85
CA GLY A 98 -0.06 8.67 4.01
C GLY A 98 -0.59 9.41 2.78
N GLU A 99 -1.64 8.90 2.15
CA GLU A 99 -2.34 9.55 1.05
C GLU A 99 -2.95 10.88 1.50
N PHE A 100 -3.73 10.86 2.58
CA PHE A 100 -4.34 12.07 3.14
C PHE A 100 -3.30 13.13 3.49
N PHE A 101 -2.21 12.73 4.16
CA PHE A 101 -1.12 13.64 4.52
C PHE A 101 -0.43 14.21 3.29
N SER A 102 -0.19 13.40 2.26
CA SER A 102 0.46 13.82 1.02
C SER A 102 -0.42 14.81 0.25
N VAL A 103 -1.70 14.52 0.08
CA VAL A 103 -2.66 15.41 -0.58
C VAL A 103 -2.79 16.72 0.19
N TYR A 104 -2.95 16.66 1.52
CA TYR A 104 -3.05 17.85 2.35
C TYR A 104 -1.79 18.73 2.26
N THR A 105 -0.61 18.14 2.30
CA THR A 105 0.65 18.88 2.26
C THR A 105 0.87 19.53 0.88
N LEU A 106 0.65 18.78 -0.20
CA LEU A 106 0.83 19.29 -1.57
C LEU A 106 -0.15 20.41 -1.92
N THR A 107 -1.40 20.29 -1.47
CA THR A 107 -2.42 21.33 -1.68
C THR A 107 -2.13 22.58 -0.86
N LYS A 108 -1.68 22.43 0.40
CA LYS A 108 -1.37 23.57 1.27
C LYS A 108 -0.14 24.38 0.81
N ILE A 109 0.85 23.72 0.19
CA ILE A 109 2.05 24.38 -0.37
C ILE A 109 1.70 25.07 -1.71
N GLY A 110 0.50 24.85 -2.26
CA GLY A 110 0.06 25.46 -3.51
C GLY A 110 0.70 24.86 -4.75
N LEU A 111 1.37 23.70 -4.62
CA LEU A 111 1.99 23.00 -5.75
C LEU A 111 0.94 22.38 -6.67
N PHE A 112 -0.23 22.01 -6.12
CA PHE A 112 -1.29 21.37 -6.88
C PHE A 112 -2.68 21.66 -6.32
N ASN A 113 -3.70 21.60 -7.18
CA ASN A 113 -5.11 21.66 -6.80
C ASN A 113 -5.77 20.27 -6.94
N ILE A 114 -6.72 19.93 -6.08
CA ILE A 114 -7.46 18.66 -6.11
C ILE A 114 -8.13 18.45 -7.47
N ASN A 115 -8.66 19.52 -8.07
CA ASN A 115 -9.31 19.45 -9.38
C ASN A 115 -8.34 19.03 -10.51
N GLN A 116 -7.05 19.33 -10.37
CA GLN A 116 -6.02 18.98 -11.37
C GLN A 116 -5.60 17.50 -11.30
N MET A 117 -6.01 16.76 -10.26
CA MET A 117 -5.72 15.33 -10.12
C MET A 117 -6.55 14.49 -11.09
N ASP A 118 -7.78 14.90 -11.35
CA ASP A 118 -8.70 14.16 -12.23
C ASP A 118 -8.57 14.58 -13.70
N GLU A 119 -8.09 15.79 -13.96
CA GLU A 119 -7.91 16.34 -15.31
C GLU A 119 -6.69 15.79 -16.05
N ASN A 120 -5.60 15.47 -15.35
CA ASN A 120 -4.35 15.04 -15.99
C ASN A 120 -3.75 13.79 -15.33
N ILE A 121 -3.60 12.74 -16.14
CA ILE A 121 -3.04 11.44 -15.76
C ILE A 121 -1.63 11.59 -15.17
N ILE A 122 -0.82 12.51 -15.69
CA ILE A 122 0.56 12.73 -15.23
C ILE A 122 0.54 13.28 -13.80
N ASN A 123 -0.32 14.26 -13.52
CA ASN A 123 -0.47 14.82 -12.18
C ASN A 123 -0.89 13.74 -11.20
N ARG A 124 -1.88 12.91 -11.57
CA ARG A 124 -2.34 11.79 -10.75
C ARG A 124 -1.21 10.83 -10.37
N ILE A 125 -0.33 10.49 -11.31
CA ILE A 125 0.83 9.64 -11.07
C ILE A 125 1.81 10.32 -10.10
N ILE A 126 2.13 11.60 -10.33
CA ILE A 126 3.04 12.37 -9.47
C ILE A 126 2.51 12.45 -8.03
N PHE A 127 1.21 12.67 -7.86
CA PHE A 127 0.54 12.68 -6.56
C PHE A 127 0.63 11.34 -5.81
N GLY A 128 0.76 10.23 -6.54
CA GLY A 128 0.89 8.88 -5.97
C GLY A 128 2.25 8.60 -5.32
N TYR A 129 3.31 9.28 -5.79
CA TYR A 129 4.67 8.96 -5.36
C TYR A 129 5.01 9.33 -3.92
N PRO A 130 4.62 10.50 -3.36
CA PRO A 130 5.03 10.89 -2.02
C PRO A 130 4.68 9.85 -0.94
N HIS A 131 3.43 9.36 -0.92
CA HIS A 131 3.03 8.35 0.04
C HIS A 131 3.59 6.95 -0.29
N THR A 132 3.76 6.62 -1.57
CA THR A 132 4.40 5.36 -1.99
C THR A 132 5.85 5.28 -1.50
N ILE A 133 6.60 6.38 -1.66
CA ILE A 133 7.98 6.51 -1.16
C ILE A 133 7.99 6.42 0.36
N LEU A 134 7.06 7.11 1.05
CA LEU A 134 6.93 7.05 2.50
C LEU A 134 6.74 5.61 3.00
N LEU A 135 5.87 4.82 2.36
CA LEU A 135 5.64 3.41 2.70
C LEU A 135 6.90 2.56 2.56
N PHE A 136 7.65 2.72 1.46
CA PHE A 136 8.93 2.03 1.27
C PHE A 136 9.95 2.43 2.34
N LEU A 137 10.06 3.71 2.68
CA LEU A 137 10.96 4.20 3.72
C LEU A 137 10.63 3.57 5.07
N ILE A 138 9.36 3.56 5.47
CA ILE A 138 8.91 2.92 6.71
C ILE A 138 9.26 1.42 6.68
N ALA A 139 9.02 0.74 5.56
CA ALA A 139 9.33 -0.69 5.42
C ALA A 139 10.83 -0.98 5.61
N ILE A 140 11.71 -0.15 5.04
CA ILE A 140 13.16 -0.28 5.18
C ILE A 140 13.63 0.04 6.61
N MET A 141 13.08 1.08 7.25
CA MET A 141 13.42 1.44 8.63
C MET A 141 13.07 0.34 9.63
N ILE A 142 11.91 -0.31 9.43
CA ILE A 142 11.50 -1.49 10.22
C ILE A 142 12.49 -2.64 10.03
N GLN A 143 12.85 -2.93 8.77
CA GLN A 143 13.81 -4.00 8.46
C GLN A 143 15.17 -3.76 9.13
N LYS A 144 15.67 -2.52 9.09
CA LYS A 144 16.96 -2.14 9.71
C LYS A 144 16.91 -2.08 11.25
N LYS A 145 15.80 -2.47 11.89
CA LYS A 145 15.57 -2.40 13.35
C LYS A 145 15.75 -1.01 13.95
N GLN A 146 15.67 0.05 13.14
CA GLN A 146 15.69 1.42 13.66
C GLN A 146 14.40 1.73 14.43
N ILE A 147 13.34 0.97 14.16
CA ILE A 147 12.05 1.04 14.86
C ILE A 147 11.84 -0.27 15.61
N ASN A 148 11.78 -0.21 16.95
CA ASN A 148 11.53 -1.39 17.77
C ASN A 148 10.02 -1.64 17.89
N LEU A 149 9.51 -2.63 17.15
CA LEU A 149 8.11 -3.05 17.17
C LEU A 149 7.79 -4.08 18.27
N SER A 150 8.64 -4.23 19.29
CA SER A 150 8.44 -5.20 20.38
C SER A 150 7.10 -5.04 21.12
N PHE A 151 6.50 -3.85 21.09
CA PHE A 151 5.18 -3.60 21.68
C PHE A 151 4.03 -4.23 20.89
N ILE A 152 4.15 -4.34 19.56
CA ILE A 152 3.11 -4.93 18.69
C ILE A 152 3.33 -6.45 18.53
N ILE A 153 4.59 -6.88 18.51
CA ILE A 153 4.98 -8.29 18.40
C ILE A 153 5.21 -8.82 19.81
N LYS A 154 4.14 -9.09 20.57
CA LYS A 154 4.29 -9.89 21.79
C LYS A 154 4.75 -11.28 21.32
N LYS A 155 6.02 -11.57 21.61
CA LYS A 155 6.71 -12.80 21.24
C LYS A 155 6.09 -13.93 22.07
N GLU A 156 5.03 -14.55 21.57
CA GLU A 156 4.73 -15.91 22.01
C GLU A 156 5.80 -16.80 21.37
N MET A 157 6.52 -17.46 22.29
CA MET A 157 7.76 -18.20 22.13
C MET A 157 7.65 -19.32 21.10
#